data_AF-A0ABD1ZUX8-F1
#
_entry.id   AF-A0ABD1ZUX8-F1
#
_cell.length_a   1.000
_cell.length_b   1.000
_cell.length_c   1.000
_cell.angle_alpha   90.00
_cell.angle_beta   90.00
_cell.angle_gamma   90.00
#
_symmetry.space_group_name_H-M   'P 1'
#
loop_
_entity.id
_entity.type
_entity.pdbx_description
1 polymer ?
#
loop_
_entity_poly.entity_id
_entity_poly.type
_entity_poly.pdbx_seq_one_letter_code
_entity_poly.pdbx_strand_id
1 'polypeptide(L)'
;MDVIRLRKYYRYNAFGFDKMLYGLLVTENDLRTFLNLGLYSGPITIFISILLVILISCTFTSSSVLTANERVLGESRNDIEKRIPRKESVIGLRPAYKCIYKHLQQTEVFQRKTKKLLRKELLEVEIMNSKITCLEKLLRPEEQCEWRRSRSPRAYYRAIGVTSK
;
A
#
# COMPACT_ATOMS: atom_id res chain seq x y z
N MET A 1 29.76 -66.59 9.06
CA MET A 1 30.98 -66.73 8.21
C MET A 1 32.14 -66.32 9.09
N ASP A 2 33.00 -67.26 9.48
CA ASP A 2 34.01 -67.02 10.52
C ASP A 2 35.07 -66.03 10.02
N VAL A 3 35.16 -64.89 10.71
CA VAL A 3 36.09 -63.77 10.43
C VAL A 3 37.55 -64.25 10.29
N ILE A 4 37.89 -65.33 10.98
CA ILE A 4 39.22 -65.96 10.97
C ILE A 4 39.52 -66.62 9.61
N ARG A 5 38.53 -67.21 8.93
CA ARG A 5 38.70 -67.81 7.60
C ARG A 5 38.86 -66.74 6.52
N LEU A 6 38.06 -65.68 6.57
CA LEU A 6 38.15 -64.54 5.64
C LEU A 6 39.50 -63.81 5.75
N ARG A 7 39.96 -63.58 6.99
CA ARG A 7 41.29 -62.98 7.24
C ARG A 7 42.43 -63.84 6.69
N LYS A 8 42.28 -65.16 6.67
CA LYS A 8 43.32 -66.06 6.16
C LYS A 8 43.37 -66.09 4.63
N TYR A 9 42.22 -65.96 3.95
CA TYR A 9 42.13 -65.99 2.49
C TYR A 9 42.61 -64.69 1.83
N TYR A 10 42.22 -63.52 2.35
CA TYR A 10 42.52 -62.22 1.73
C TYR A 10 43.88 -61.61 2.14
N ARG A 11 44.62 -62.25 3.06
CA ARG A 11 45.94 -61.78 3.48
C ARG A 11 47.04 -62.04 2.43
N TYR A 12 46.81 -62.96 1.50
CA TYR A 12 47.84 -63.39 0.54
C TYR A 12 47.79 -62.61 -0.79
N ASN A 13 46.62 -62.14 -1.23
CA ASN A 13 46.46 -61.37 -2.48
C ASN A 13 46.22 -59.89 -2.18
N ALA A 14 47.32 -59.16 -2.04
CA ALA A 14 47.31 -57.75 -1.65
C ALA A 14 47.50 -56.81 -2.85
N PHE A 15 46.61 -56.83 -3.85
CA PHE A 15 46.56 -55.75 -4.84
C PHE A 15 45.15 -55.28 -5.19
N GLY A 16 44.93 -53.96 -5.05
CA GLY A 16 43.83 -53.18 -5.61
C GLY A 16 42.43 -53.56 -5.11
N PHE A 17 41.76 -54.43 -5.86
CA PHE A 17 40.35 -54.77 -5.67
C PHE A 17 40.10 -55.67 -4.45
N ASP A 18 40.97 -56.64 -4.19
CA ASP A 18 40.81 -57.58 -3.07
C ASP A 18 40.91 -56.87 -1.71
N LYS A 19 41.73 -55.81 -1.63
CA LYS A 19 41.85 -54.99 -0.42
C LYS A 19 40.61 -54.11 -0.20
N MET A 20 40.04 -53.57 -1.26
CA MET A 20 38.77 -52.82 -1.18
C MET A 20 37.60 -53.74 -0.83
N LEU A 21 37.53 -54.92 -1.45
CA LEU A 21 36.51 -55.92 -1.17
C LEU A 21 36.60 -56.42 0.29
N TYR A 22 37.82 -56.68 0.78
CA TYR A 22 38.06 -57.02 2.18
C TYR A 22 37.63 -55.88 3.12
N GLY A 23 37.97 -54.63 2.80
CA GLY A 23 37.53 -53.46 3.56
C GLY A 23 36.00 -53.36 3.62
N LEU A 24 35.33 -53.56 2.49
CA LEU A 24 33.87 -53.53 2.39
C LEU A 24 33.22 -54.64 3.23
N LEU A 25 33.74 -55.87 3.15
CA LEU A 25 33.27 -57.02 3.92
C LEU A 25 33.47 -56.84 5.44
N VAL A 26 34.56 -56.22 5.87
CA VAL A 26 34.80 -55.90 7.28
C VAL A 26 33.84 -54.83 7.77
N THR A 27 33.66 -53.74 7.00
CA THR A 27 32.70 -52.69 7.37
C THR A 27 31.26 -53.20 7.40
N GLU A 28 30.89 -54.10 6.49
CA GLU A 28 29.57 -54.73 6.47
C GLU A 28 29.36 -55.62 7.72
N ASN A 29 30.40 -56.32 8.16
CA ASN A 29 30.34 -57.15 9.36
C ASN A 29 30.27 -56.30 10.64
N ASP A 30 30.97 -55.17 10.69
CA ASP A 30 30.90 -54.23 11.81
C ASP A 30 29.51 -53.57 11.90
N LEU A 31 28.95 -53.12 10.77
CA LEU A 31 27.57 -52.61 10.67
C LEU A 31 26.54 -53.66 11.11
N ARG A 32 26.75 -54.93 10.76
CA ARG A 32 25.90 -56.05 11.17
C ARG A 32 25.91 -56.26 12.68
N THR A 33 27.07 -56.11 13.33
CA THR A 33 27.19 -56.17 14.79
C THR A 33 26.60 -54.95 15.48
N PHE A 34 26.76 -53.75 14.94
CA PHE A 34 26.18 -52.53 15.54
C PHE A 34 24.64 -52.51 15.49
N LEU A 35 24.04 -53.09 14.46
CA LEU A 35 22.59 -53.09 14.25
C LEU A 35 21.89 -54.36 14.78
N ASN A 36 22.62 -55.31 15.39
CA ASN A 36 22.09 -56.59 15.90
C ASN A 36 21.22 -57.37 14.89
N LEU A 37 21.59 -57.33 13.61
CA LEU A 37 20.85 -57.99 12.54
C LEU A 37 21.26 -59.47 12.44
N GLY A 38 20.32 -60.38 12.74
CA GLY A 38 20.47 -61.84 12.64
C GLY A 38 20.73 -62.37 11.21
N LEU A 39 20.62 -63.68 10.99
CA LEU A 39 20.99 -64.39 9.73
C LEU A 39 20.42 -63.80 8.41
N TYR A 40 19.38 -62.96 8.47
CA TYR A 40 18.71 -62.27 7.35
C TYR A 40 19.34 -60.93 6.92
N SER A 41 20.65 -60.75 7.13
CA SER A 41 21.35 -59.47 6.91
C SER A 41 21.53 -59.04 5.45
N GLY A 42 21.64 -59.99 4.51
CA GLY A 42 21.96 -59.70 3.10
C GLY A 42 20.89 -58.92 2.33
N PRO A 43 19.61 -59.31 2.34
CA PRO A 43 18.58 -58.55 1.62
C PRO A 43 18.39 -57.15 2.19
N ILE A 44 18.48 -56.98 3.52
CA ILE A 44 18.27 -55.69 4.19
C ILE A 44 19.36 -54.67 3.81
N THR A 45 20.63 -55.09 3.75
CA THR A 45 21.73 -54.19 3.34
C THR A 45 21.60 -53.79 1.87
N ILE A 46 21.15 -54.71 0.99
CA ILE A 46 20.85 -54.39 -0.41
C ILE A 46 19.72 -53.37 -0.51
N PHE A 47 18.61 -53.55 0.22
CA PHE A 47 17.51 -52.58 0.23
C PHE A 47 17.95 -51.21 0.74
N ILE A 48 18.74 -51.15 1.81
CA ILE A 48 19.29 -49.88 2.34
C ILE A 48 20.21 -49.23 1.31
N SER A 49 21.06 -50.00 0.62
CA SER A 49 21.95 -49.46 -0.41
C SER A 49 21.18 -48.87 -1.60
N ILE A 50 20.10 -49.53 -2.04
CA ILE A 50 19.23 -49.03 -3.11
C ILE A 50 18.52 -47.74 -2.67
N LEU A 51 17.98 -47.70 -1.46
CA LEU A 51 17.36 -46.49 -0.91
C LEU A 51 18.37 -45.34 -0.82
N LEU A 52 19.62 -45.62 -0.45
CA LEU A 52 20.67 -44.62 -0.35
C LEU A 52 21.04 -44.06 -1.73
N VAL A 53 21.12 -44.91 -2.77
CA VAL A 53 21.32 -44.46 -4.16
C VAL A 53 20.15 -43.61 -4.66
N ILE A 54 18.92 -43.99 -4.33
CA ILE A 54 17.72 -43.20 -4.68
C ILE A 54 17.77 -41.83 -3.99
N LEU A 55 18.12 -41.76 -2.71
CA LEU A 55 18.24 -40.49 -1.96
C LEU A 55 19.33 -39.58 -2.55
N ILE A 56 20.50 -40.14 -2.90
CA ILE A 56 21.57 -39.37 -3.56
C ILE A 56 21.10 -38.84 -4.92
N SER A 57 20.40 -39.67 -5.71
CA SER A 57 19.87 -39.27 -7.01
C SER A 57 18.80 -38.18 -6.89
N CYS A 58 17.90 -38.30 -5.91
CA CYS A 58 16.87 -37.29 -5.60
C CYS A 58 17.47 -35.97 -5.12
N THR A 59 18.51 -36.00 -4.28
CA THR A 59 19.17 -34.78 -3.81
C THR A 59 19.93 -34.07 -4.94
N PHE A 60 20.61 -34.83 -5.80
CA PHE A 60 21.29 -34.28 -6.97
C PHE A 60 20.30 -33.61 -7.94
N THR A 61 19.24 -34.32 -8.32
CA THR A 61 18.20 -33.77 -9.21
C THR A 61 17.51 -32.54 -8.59
N SER A 62 17.16 -32.58 -7.30
CA SER A 62 16.56 -31.42 -6.61
C SER A 62 17.49 -30.20 -6.60
N SER A 63 18.79 -30.39 -6.40
CA SER A 63 19.76 -29.29 -6.43
C SER A 63 19.87 -28.66 -7.83
N SER A 64 19.82 -29.48 -8.88
CA SER A 64 19.84 -28.98 -10.26
C SER A 64 18.58 -28.17 -10.60
N VAL A 65 17.42 -28.60 -10.12
CA VAL A 65 16.14 -27.88 -10.29
C VAL A 65 16.14 -26.57 -9.51
N LEU A 66 16.70 -26.56 -8.28
CA LEU A 66 16.81 -25.34 -7.48
C LEU A 66 17.65 -24.29 -8.20
N THR A 67 18.82 -24.67 -8.72
CA THR A 67 19.70 -23.73 -9.45
C THR A 67 19.08 -23.23 -10.76
N ALA A 68 18.30 -24.07 -11.45
CA ALA A 68 17.56 -23.64 -12.63
C ALA A 68 16.45 -22.63 -12.28
N ASN A 69 15.70 -22.89 -11.20
CA ASN A 69 14.66 -21.99 -10.71
C ASN A 69 15.23 -20.64 -10.26
N GLU A 70 16.38 -20.63 -9.57
CA GLU A 70 17.05 -19.40 -9.18
C GLU A 70 17.45 -18.54 -10.39
N ARG A 71 17.90 -19.16 -11.49
CA ARG A 71 18.21 -18.45 -12.74
C ARG A 71 16.96 -17.82 -13.35
N VAL A 72 15.87 -18.58 -13.46
CA VAL A 72 14.60 -18.09 -14.02
C VAL A 72 14.01 -16.96 -13.16
N LEU A 73 14.10 -17.07 -11.83
CA LEU A 73 13.70 -16.01 -10.91
C LEU A 73 14.59 -14.77 -11.04
N GLY A 74 15.90 -14.95 -11.22
CA GLY A 74 16.84 -13.85 -11.47
C GLY A 74 16.54 -13.10 -12.77
N GLU A 75 16.30 -13.83 -13.86
CA GLU A 75 15.90 -13.26 -15.14
C GLU A 75 14.56 -12.51 -15.05
N SER A 76 13.56 -13.15 -14.43
CA SER A 76 12.25 -12.53 -14.20
C SER A 76 12.36 -11.26 -13.36
N ARG A 77 13.20 -11.26 -12.32
CA ARG A 77 13.45 -10.10 -11.48
C ARG A 77 14.14 -8.97 -12.24
N ASN A 78 15.13 -9.29 -13.07
CA ASN A 78 15.83 -8.32 -13.90
C ASN A 78 14.90 -7.68 -14.94
N ASP A 79 13.98 -8.45 -15.52
CA ASP A 79 13.00 -7.94 -16.47
C ASP A 79 11.92 -7.08 -15.80
N ILE A 80 11.51 -7.43 -14.58
CA ILE A 80 10.65 -6.57 -13.76
C ILE A 80 11.37 -5.27 -13.41
N GLU A 81 12.63 -5.32 -13.00
CA GLU A 81 13.41 -4.13 -12.66
C GLU A 81 13.64 -3.21 -13.86
N LYS A 82 13.78 -3.76 -15.08
CA LYS A 82 13.79 -2.97 -16.32
C LYS A 82 12.45 -2.33 -16.65
N ARG A 83 11.32 -2.98 -16.32
CA ARG A 83 9.97 -2.50 -16.63
C ARG A 83 9.41 -1.54 -15.58
N ILE A 84 9.84 -1.65 -14.32
CA ILE A 84 9.44 -0.68 -13.30
C ILE A 84 10.03 0.67 -13.68
N PRO A 85 9.26 1.77 -13.65
CA PRO A 85 9.78 3.10 -13.90
C PRO A 85 10.98 3.35 -12.99
N ARG A 86 12.18 3.44 -13.60
CA ARG A 86 13.42 3.80 -12.91
C ARG A 86 13.16 5.04 -12.05
N LYS A 87 13.79 5.14 -10.88
CA LYS A 87 13.71 6.33 -9.99
C LYS A 87 13.79 7.67 -10.76
N GLU A 88 14.48 7.69 -11.89
CA GLU A 88 14.58 8.79 -12.86
C GLU A 88 13.24 9.30 -13.41
N SER A 89 12.28 8.43 -13.75
CA SER A 89 10.97 8.89 -14.26
C SER A 89 10.11 9.51 -13.15
N VAL A 90 10.26 9.04 -11.91
CA VAL A 90 9.65 9.68 -10.73
C VAL A 90 10.31 11.03 -10.42
N ILE A 91 11.62 11.16 -10.64
CA ILE A 91 12.34 12.43 -10.51
C ILE A 91 11.84 13.44 -11.55
N GLY A 92 11.53 13.01 -12.79
CA GLY A 92 10.96 13.86 -13.83
C GLY A 92 9.55 14.39 -13.50
N LEU A 93 8.76 13.65 -12.73
CA LEU A 93 7.39 14.05 -12.32
C LEU A 93 7.38 15.01 -11.13
N ARG A 94 8.44 15.03 -10.30
CA ARG A 94 8.51 15.82 -9.07
C ARG A 94 8.37 17.35 -9.30
N PRO A 95 9.00 17.97 -10.31
CA PRO A 95 8.83 19.40 -10.58
C PRO A 95 7.39 19.75 -10.96
N ALA A 96 6.76 18.95 -11.84
CA ALA A 96 5.38 19.15 -12.27
C ALA A 96 4.41 19.06 -11.08
N TYR A 97 4.57 18.03 -10.24
CA TYR A 97 3.79 17.88 -9.02
C TYR A 97 3.95 19.07 -8.06
N LYS A 98 5.19 19.54 -7.86
CA LYS A 98 5.48 20.70 -6.99
C LYS A 98 4.86 22.00 -7.53
N CYS A 99 4.85 22.17 -8.85
CA CYS A 99 4.22 23.31 -9.50
C CYS A 99 2.70 23.30 -9.28
N ILE A 100 2.05 22.17 -9.55
CA ILE A 100 0.61 21.99 -9.34
C ILE A 100 0.25 22.24 -7.87
N TYR A 101 1.01 21.68 -6.93
CA TYR A 101 0.79 21.85 -5.51
C TYR A 101 0.86 23.33 -5.08
N LYS A 102 1.86 24.08 -5.56
CA LYS A 102 1.96 25.53 -5.29
C LYS A 102 0.78 26.30 -5.84
N HIS A 103 0.34 26.00 -7.06
CA HIS A 103 -0.82 26.66 -7.66
C HIS A 103 -2.10 26.35 -6.89
N LEU A 104 -2.32 25.10 -6.48
CA LEU A 104 -3.48 24.73 -5.65
C LEU A 104 -3.49 25.49 -4.32
N GLN A 105 -2.33 25.62 -3.66
CA GLN A 105 -2.21 26.40 -2.43
C GLN A 105 -2.53 27.89 -2.65
N GLN A 106 -2.11 28.47 -3.78
CA GLN A 106 -2.45 29.85 -4.13
C GLN A 106 -3.94 30.01 -4.45
N THR A 107 -4.55 29.05 -5.13
CA THR A 107 -5.99 29.05 -5.45
C THR A 107 -6.84 29.05 -4.19
N GLU A 108 -6.45 28.32 -3.14
CA GLU A 108 -7.16 28.34 -1.86
C GLU A 108 -7.15 29.74 -1.22
N VAL A 109 -5.99 30.41 -1.23
CA VAL A 109 -5.88 31.79 -0.72
C VAL A 109 -6.72 32.75 -1.55
N PHE A 110 -6.71 32.60 -2.86
CA PHE A 110 -7.53 33.40 -3.77
C PHE A 110 -9.02 33.21 -3.48
N GLN A 111 -9.49 31.96 -3.38
CA GLN A 111 -10.88 31.64 -3.07
C GLN A 111 -11.34 32.25 -1.74
N ARG A 112 -10.50 32.20 -0.70
CA ARG A 112 -10.79 32.85 0.60
C ARG A 112 -10.91 34.36 0.47
N LYS A 113 -10.04 35.00 -0.32
CA LYS A 113 -10.11 36.46 -0.57
C LYS A 113 -11.36 36.83 -1.36
N THR A 114 -11.68 36.11 -2.43
CA THR A 114 -12.87 36.34 -3.25
C THR A 114 -14.15 36.16 -2.45
N LYS A 115 -14.24 35.15 -1.56
CA LYS A 115 -15.39 34.98 -0.66
C LYS A 115 -15.57 36.15 0.30
N LYS A 116 -14.47 36.72 0.82
CA LYS A 116 -14.53 37.92 1.68
C LYS A 116 -15.00 39.15 0.89
N LEU A 117 -14.49 39.34 -0.32
CA LEU A 117 -14.89 40.44 -1.19
C LEU A 117 -16.37 40.34 -1.56
N LEU A 118 -16.83 39.16 -1.98
CA LEU A 118 -18.22 38.91 -2.32
C LEU A 118 -19.19 39.19 -1.15
N ARG A 119 -18.79 38.88 0.09
CA ARG A 119 -19.57 39.25 1.29
C ARG A 119 -19.64 40.77 1.51
N LYS A 120 -18.58 41.52 1.19
CA LYS A 120 -18.60 42.99 1.29
C LYS A 120 -19.54 43.60 0.27
N GLU A 121 -19.43 43.17 -0.98
CA GLU A 121 -20.32 43.62 -2.07
C GLU A 121 -21.79 43.32 -1.74
N LEU A 122 -22.09 42.12 -1.22
CA LEU A 122 -23.45 41.77 -0.78
C LEU A 122 -23.98 42.71 0.33
N LEU A 123 -23.14 43.07 1.30
CA LEU A 123 -23.52 44.01 2.36
C LEU A 123 -23.76 45.42 1.80
N GLU A 124 -22.95 45.87 0.83
CA GLU A 124 -23.17 47.16 0.17
C GLU A 124 -24.48 47.19 -0.61
N VAL A 125 -24.81 46.10 -1.32
CA VAL A 125 -26.09 45.93 -2.00
C VAL A 125 -27.26 45.93 -1.01
N GLU A 126 -27.13 45.24 0.13
CA GLU A 126 -28.15 45.23 1.17
C GLU A 126 -28.39 46.62 1.77
N ILE A 127 -27.31 47.38 2.03
CA ILE A 127 -27.39 48.77 2.47
C ILE A 127 -28.09 49.63 1.42
N MET A 128 -27.73 49.50 0.14
CA MET A 128 -28.40 50.23 -0.95
C MET A 128 -29.89 49.88 -1.03
N ASN A 129 -30.25 48.60 -0.95
CA ASN A 129 -31.63 48.16 -0.91
C ASN A 129 -32.38 48.77 0.28
N SER A 130 -31.79 48.77 1.48
CA SER A 130 -32.41 49.38 2.65
C SER A 130 -32.68 50.88 2.47
N LYS A 131 -31.78 51.61 1.81
CA LYS A 131 -31.95 53.03 1.47
C LYS A 131 -33.08 53.21 0.45
N ILE A 132 -33.12 52.38 -0.60
CA ILE A 132 -34.17 52.41 -1.61
C ILE A 132 -35.53 52.13 -0.97
N THR A 133 -35.65 51.10 -0.12
CA THR A 133 -36.88 50.79 0.60
C THR A 133 -37.30 51.92 1.55
N CYS A 134 -36.35 52.58 2.21
CA CYS A 134 -36.63 53.75 3.03
C CYS A 134 -37.20 54.91 2.19
N LEU A 135 -36.57 55.19 1.04
CA LEU A 135 -37.06 56.20 0.10
C LEU A 135 -38.44 55.83 -0.45
N GLU A 136 -38.68 54.57 -0.80
CA GLU A 136 -39.98 54.10 -1.26
C GLU A 136 -41.08 54.32 -0.22
N LYS A 137 -40.79 54.03 1.07
CA LYS A 137 -41.71 54.33 2.19
C LYS A 137 -41.98 55.81 2.37
N LEU A 138 -41.00 56.68 2.12
CA LEU A 138 -41.17 58.14 2.18
C LEU A 138 -41.94 58.70 0.97
N LEU A 139 -41.78 58.07 -0.19
CA LEU A 139 -42.39 58.49 -1.46
C LEU A 139 -43.80 57.92 -1.68
N ARG A 140 -44.23 56.93 -0.89
CA ARG A 140 -45.62 56.44 -0.82
C ARG A 140 -46.39 57.12 0.32
N PRO A 141 -46.99 58.31 0.11
CA PRO A 141 -47.73 59.03 1.15
C PRO A 141 -49.03 58.34 1.60
N GLU A 142 -49.48 57.30 0.90
CA GLU A 142 -50.75 56.61 1.17
C GLU A 142 -50.70 55.77 2.46
N GLU A 143 -49.53 55.26 2.86
CA GLU A 143 -49.36 54.48 4.11
C GLU A 143 -48.95 55.34 5.33
N GLN A 144 -48.48 56.57 5.12
CA GLN A 144 -48.07 57.52 6.17
C GLN A 144 -49.20 58.42 6.69
N CYS A 145 -50.46 58.08 6.40
CA CYS A 145 -51.63 58.91 6.67
C CYS A 145 -52.07 59.02 8.14
N GLU A 146 -51.41 58.37 9.10
CA GLU A 146 -51.75 58.55 10.52
C GLU A 146 -50.93 59.67 11.19
N TRP A 147 -49.63 59.78 10.90
CA TRP A 147 -48.76 60.80 11.51
C TRP A 147 -48.93 62.20 10.89
N ARG A 148 -49.33 62.31 9.61
CA ARG A 148 -49.67 63.60 8.99
C ARG A 148 -51.09 64.09 9.35
N ARG A 149 -52.03 63.21 9.70
CA ARG A 149 -53.39 63.61 10.11
C ARG A 149 -53.42 64.34 11.45
N SER A 150 -52.45 64.11 12.34
CA SER A 150 -52.41 64.73 13.67
C SER A 150 -51.72 66.10 13.71
N ARG A 151 -51.04 66.51 12.63
CA ARG A 151 -50.29 67.78 12.55
C ARG A 151 -50.86 68.79 11.55
N SER A 152 -52.09 68.62 11.06
CA SER A 152 -52.79 69.77 10.50
C SER A 152 -53.02 70.77 11.65
N PRO A 153 -52.67 72.06 11.49
CA PRO A 153 -53.03 73.05 12.49
C PRO A 153 -54.55 72.99 12.66
N ARG A 154 -55.04 72.59 13.85
CA ARG A 154 -56.45 72.78 14.18
C ARG A 154 -56.71 74.28 14.06
N ALA A 155 -57.37 74.68 12.99
CA ALA A 155 -57.85 76.04 12.83
C ALA A 155 -58.88 76.29 13.93
N TYR A 156 -58.44 76.91 15.03
CA TYR A 156 -59.34 77.43 16.05
C TYR A 156 -60.06 78.64 15.45
N TYR A 157 -61.18 78.41 14.77
CA TYR A 157 -62.10 79.50 14.45
C TYR A 157 -62.70 80.01 15.76
N ARG A 158 -62.32 81.22 16.20
CA ARG A 158 -63.15 81.99 17.14
C ARG A 158 -64.35 82.52 16.37
N ALA A 159 -65.55 82.12 16.77
CA ALA A 159 -66.76 82.79 16.34
C ALA A 159 -66.71 84.24 16.86
N ILE A 160 -66.54 85.20 15.96
CA ILE A 160 -66.76 86.62 16.26
C ILE A 160 -68.28 86.80 16.23
N GLY A 161 -68.87 87.05 17.40
CA GLY A 161 -70.30 87.23 17.56
C GLY A 161 -70.83 88.31 16.63
N VAL A 162 -71.74 87.93 15.74
CA VAL A 162 -72.59 88.88 15.02
C VAL A 162 -73.67 89.32 16.01
N THR A 163 -73.49 90.48 16.63
CA THR A 163 -74.53 91.11 17.44
C THR A 163 -75.64 91.60 16.54
N SER A 164 -76.82 91.04 16.76
CA SER A 164 -78.12 91.51 16.28
C SER A 164 -78.34 93.02 16.54
N LYS A 165 -78.83 93.72 15.51
CA LYS A 165 -79.71 94.90 15.62
C LYS A 165 -80.73 94.85 14.49
#